data_AF-U5MVE8-F1
#
_entry.id   AF-U5MVE8-F1
#
_cell.length_a   1.000
_cell.length_b   1.000
_cell.length_c   1.000
_cell.angle_alpha   90.00
_cell.angle_beta   90.00
_cell.angle_gamma   90.00
#
_symmetry.space_group_name_H-M   'P 1'
#
loop_
_entity.id
_entity.type
_entity.pdbx_description
1 polymer ?
#
loop_
_entity_poly.entity_id
_entity_poly.type
_entity_poly.pdbx_seq_one_letter_code
_entity_poly.pdbx_strand_id
1 'polypeptide(L)'
;MANLFPINSLQAVTAKENKKIDFKGSYAVNLETGEFIKNPDGTVKVLNSFEAYIQWCQLAMMTDRYKYMAYSSRFGRDSISKNIDKKAMELEIKRITQEALLTHPMTSSVDDFDFRWENGEVYYTYVVTTIKKEQKILTSNEKVG
;
A
#
# COMPACT_ATOMS: atom_id res chain seq x y z
N MET A 1 -47.38 -2.72 -2.91
CA MET A 1 -46.14 -2.33 -2.19
C MET A 1 -45.58 -1.09 -2.88
N ALA A 2 -45.23 -0.06 -2.12
CA ALA A 2 -44.61 1.15 -2.69
C ALA A 2 -43.16 0.85 -3.07
N ASN A 3 -42.74 1.30 -4.26
CA ASN A 3 -41.36 1.16 -4.71
C ASN A 3 -40.50 2.20 -3.97
N LEU A 4 -39.57 1.72 -3.13
CA LEU A 4 -38.72 2.53 -2.24
C LEU A 4 -37.45 3.05 -2.90
N PHE A 5 -37.20 2.70 -4.17
CA PHE A 5 -36.02 3.15 -4.89
C PHE A 5 -36.31 4.43 -5.69
N PRO A 6 -35.46 5.47 -5.59
CA PRO A 6 -35.61 6.67 -6.41
C PRO A 6 -35.46 6.32 -7.89
N ILE A 7 -36.46 6.69 -8.70
CA ILE A 7 -36.52 6.49 -10.16
C ILE A 7 -35.70 7.58 -10.88
N ASN A 8 -34.59 8.03 -10.29
CA ASN A 8 -33.78 9.07 -10.90
C ASN A 8 -33.05 8.46 -12.11
N SER A 9 -33.25 9.06 -13.28
CA SER A 9 -32.55 8.73 -14.52
C SER A 9 -31.05 8.71 -14.27
N LEU A 10 -30.41 7.58 -14.52
CA LEU A 10 -28.96 7.43 -14.52
C LEU A 10 -28.39 8.48 -15.49
N GLN A 11 -27.75 9.53 -14.96
CA GLN A 11 -26.93 10.39 -15.80
C GLN A 11 -25.74 9.56 -16.27
N ALA A 12 -25.51 9.54 -17.57
CA ALA A 12 -24.31 8.93 -18.12
C ALA A 12 -23.09 9.68 -17.55
N VAL A 13 -22.37 9.02 -16.64
CA VAL A 13 -21.09 9.52 -16.16
C VAL A 13 -20.11 9.36 -17.32
N THR A 14 -19.68 10.46 -17.91
CA THR A 14 -18.54 10.45 -18.83
C THR A 14 -17.31 10.03 -18.03
N ALA A 15 -16.85 8.80 -18.26
CA ALA A 15 -15.58 8.33 -17.71
C ALA A 15 -14.49 9.31 -18.15
N LYS A 16 -13.86 10.00 -17.19
CA LYS A 16 -12.66 10.80 -17.49
C LYS A 16 -11.65 9.86 -18.11
N GLU A 17 -11.12 10.24 -19.29
CA GLU A 17 -10.06 9.48 -19.93
C GLU A 17 -8.93 9.21 -18.94
N ASN A 18 -8.49 7.95 -18.87
CA ASN A 18 -7.34 7.56 -18.07
C ASN A 18 -6.12 8.29 -18.62
N LYS A 19 -5.79 9.45 -18.04
CA LYS A 19 -4.57 10.18 -18.34
C LYS A 19 -3.42 9.21 -18.16
N LYS A 20 -2.62 8.99 -19.20
CA LYS A 20 -1.45 8.12 -19.14
C LYS A 20 -0.48 8.70 -18.10
N ILE A 21 -0.45 8.09 -16.91
CA ILE A 21 0.44 8.52 -15.82
C ILE A 21 1.83 7.97 -16.14
N ASP A 22 2.79 8.87 -16.27
CA ASP A 22 4.19 8.50 -16.41
C ASP A 22 4.87 8.46 -15.03
N PHE A 23 5.07 7.25 -14.52
CA PHE A 23 5.72 7.04 -13.22
C PHE A 23 7.23 7.23 -13.34
N LYS A 24 7.78 8.14 -12.53
CA LYS A 24 9.21 8.44 -12.50
C LYS A 24 9.91 7.71 -11.37
N GLY A 25 11.23 7.69 -11.44
CA GLY A 25 12.09 7.28 -10.34
C GLY A 25 12.02 8.24 -9.14
N SER A 26 12.63 7.84 -8.04
CA SER A 26 12.73 8.63 -6.80
C SER A 26 14.11 8.45 -6.17
N TYR A 27 14.46 9.30 -5.22
CA TYR A 27 15.67 9.11 -4.42
C TYR A 27 15.52 7.89 -3.50
N ALA A 28 16.58 7.09 -3.43
CA ALA A 28 16.66 5.93 -2.56
C ALA A 28 16.78 6.39 -1.10
N VAL A 29 15.93 5.85 -0.24
CA VAL A 29 15.90 6.14 1.20
C VAL A 29 16.16 4.85 1.96
N ASN A 30 17.02 4.92 2.97
CA ASN A 30 17.17 3.85 3.94
C ASN A 30 15.93 3.87 4.84
N LEU A 31 15.13 2.81 4.81
CA LEU A 31 13.88 2.74 5.56
C LEU A 31 14.06 2.69 7.08
N GLU A 32 15.22 2.24 7.57
CA GLU A 32 15.50 2.19 9.02
C GLU A 32 15.92 3.55 9.56
N THR A 33 16.77 4.27 8.82
CA THR A 33 17.33 5.56 9.27
C THR A 33 16.57 6.78 8.76
N GLY A 34 15.79 6.63 7.68
CA GLY A 34 15.15 7.72 6.97
C GLY A 34 16.11 8.57 6.11
N GLU A 35 17.39 8.19 6.02
CA GLU A 35 18.41 8.96 5.29
C GLU A 35 18.49 8.56 3.80
N PHE A 36 18.93 9.49 2.96
CA PHE A 36 19.19 9.20 1.55
C PHE A 36 20.41 8.28 1.38
N ILE A 37 20.24 7.24 0.58
CA ILE A 37 21.33 6.35 0.20
C ILE A 37 22.20 7.05 -0.84
N LYS A 38 23.51 7.13 -0.59
CA LYS A 38 24.48 7.76 -1.50
C LYS A 38 25.28 6.72 -2.27
N ASN A 39 25.65 7.07 -3.50
CA ASN A 39 26.63 6.36 -4.31
C ASN A 39 28.06 6.64 -3.79
N PRO A 40 29.07 5.85 -4.21
CA PRO A 40 30.47 6.07 -3.81
C PRO A 40 31.02 7.46 -4.17
N ASP A 41 30.48 8.12 -5.19
CA ASP A 41 30.84 9.47 -5.61
C ASP A 41 30.16 10.59 -4.80
N GLY A 42 29.34 10.24 -3.79
CA GLY A 42 28.63 11.16 -2.93
C GLY A 42 27.27 11.64 -3.46
N THR A 43 26.89 11.30 -4.70
CA THR A 43 25.57 11.62 -5.25
C THR A 43 24.47 10.75 -4.60
N VAL A 44 23.22 11.24 -4.58
CA VAL A 44 22.10 10.44 -4.06
C VAL A 44 21.72 9.37 -5.09
N LYS A 45 21.59 8.12 -4.65
CA LYS A 45 21.14 7.01 -5.49
C LYS A 45 19.71 7.26 -5.95
N VAL A 46 19.48 7.16 -7.26
CA VAL A 46 18.16 7.27 -7.87
C VAL A 46 17.63 5.89 -8.21
N LEU A 47 16.43 5.60 -7.75
CA LEU A 47 15.68 4.38 -8.05
C LEU A 47 14.94 4.53 -9.38
N ASN A 48 14.80 3.43 -10.12
CA ASN A 48 13.90 3.41 -11.27
C ASN A 48 12.42 3.49 -10.83
N SER A 49 11.47 3.59 -11.77
CA SER A 49 10.05 3.78 -11.43
C SER A 49 9.47 2.63 -10.61
N PHE A 50 9.87 1.39 -10.89
CA PHE A 50 9.37 0.22 -10.17
C PHE A 50 9.97 0.14 -8.77
N GLU A 51 11.28 0.34 -8.64
CA GLU A 51 11.96 0.40 -7.34
C GLU A 51 11.42 1.52 -6.45
N ALA A 52 11.16 2.70 -7.03
CA ALA A 52 10.54 3.82 -6.32
C ALA A 52 9.12 3.48 -5.84
N TYR A 53 8.34 2.76 -6.65
CA TYR A 53 7.03 2.24 -6.25
C TYR A 53 7.12 1.25 -5.09
N ILE A 54 8.11 0.34 -5.12
CA ILE A 54 8.33 -0.58 -4.00
C ILE A 54 8.69 0.17 -2.72
N GLN A 55 9.58 1.16 -2.80
CA GLN A 55 9.90 2.02 -1.66
C GLN A 55 8.65 2.77 -1.15
N TRP A 56 7.80 3.25 -2.06
CA TRP A 56 6.53 3.89 -1.69
C TRP A 56 5.61 2.92 -0.91
N CYS A 57 5.48 1.66 -1.36
CA CYS A 57 4.66 0.66 -0.66
C CYS A 57 5.17 0.43 0.76
N GLN A 58 6.49 0.31 0.94
CA GLN A 58 7.11 0.12 2.24
C GLN A 58 6.87 1.33 3.16
N LEU A 59 7.10 2.56 2.67
CA LEU A 59 6.83 3.78 3.42
C LEU A 59 5.35 3.92 3.80
N ALA A 60 4.43 3.58 2.91
CA ALA A 60 2.99 3.61 3.18
C ALA A 60 2.61 2.61 4.29
N MET A 61 3.20 1.40 4.29
CA MET A 61 2.92 0.40 5.33
C MET A 61 3.60 0.71 6.68
N MET A 62 4.67 1.51 6.69
CA MET A 62 5.35 1.98 7.90
C MET A 62 4.75 3.27 8.48
N THR A 63 3.78 3.88 7.80
CA THR A 63 3.19 5.15 8.21
C THR A 63 1.76 4.95 8.68
N ASP A 64 1.48 5.28 9.94
CA ASP A 64 0.10 5.36 10.42
C ASP A 64 -0.64 6.48 9.67
N ARG A 65 -1.81 6.16 9.12
CA ARG A 65 -2.67 7.14 8.45
C ARG A 65 -3.03 8.27 9.42
N TYR A 66 -3.07 9.51 8.93
CA TYR A 66 -3.36 10.73 9.69
C TYR A 66 -2.32 11.15 10.76
N LYS A 67 -1.22 10.42 10.93
CA LYS A 67 -0.20 10.74 11.94
C LYS A 67 0.60 12.01 11.63
N TYR A 68 0.90 12.25 10.35
CA TYR A 68 1.72 13.38 9.91
C TYR A 68 0.95 14.29 8.95
N MET A 69 0.95 15.59 9.23
CA MET A 69 0.28 16.60 8.39
C MET A 69 0.88 16.72 6.98
N ALA A 70 2.12 16.28 6.79
CA ALA A 70 2.78 16.27 5.49
C ALA A 70 2.13 15.31 4.49
N TYR A 71 1.37 14.31 4.97
CA TYR A 71 0.76 13.30 4.13
C TYR A 71 -0.73 13.56 3.90
N SER A 72 -1.20 13.22 2.69
CA SER A 72 -2.63 13.20 2.39
C SER A 72 -3.34 12.14 3.23
N SER A 73 -4.66 12.28 3.40
CA SER A 73 -5.52 11.29 4.07
C SER A 73 -5.51 9.90 3.43
N ARG A 74 -5.00 9.75 2.21
CA ARG A 74 -4.93 8.48 1.48
C ARG A 74 -3.62 7.72 1.73
N PHE A 75 -2.60 8.38 2.27
CA PHE A 75 -1.29 7.76 2.49
C PHE A 75 -1.20 7.18 3.89
N GLY A 76 -0.56 6.02 4.00
CA GLY A 76 -0.44 5.28 5.25
C GLY A 76 -1.47 4.16 5.39
N ARG A 77 -1.20 3.28 6.34
CA ARG A 77 -2.11 2.20 6.76
C ARG A 77 -2.87 2.58 8.03
N ASP A 78 -4.04 1.99 8.19
CA ASP A 78 -4.77 2.07 9.47
C ASP A 78 -4.12 1.15 10.52
N SER A 79 -4.38 1.42 11.80
CA SER A 79 -3.94 0.57 12.89
C SER A 79 -4.77 -0.70 12.98
N ILE A 80 -4.13 -1.82 13.32
CA ILE A 80 -4.79 -3.12 13.48
C ILE A 80 -5.21 -3.29 14.94
N SER A 81 -6.45 -3.72 15.19
CA SER A 81 -6.93 -4.03 16.53
C SER A 81 -6.25 -5.27 17.09
N LYS A 82 -5.71 -5.18 18.32
CA LYS A 82 -4.97 -6.28 18.97
C LYS A 82 -5.85 -7.33 19.65
N ASN A 83 -7.14 -7.05 19.84
CA ASN A 83 -8.05 -7.88 20.65
C ASN A 83 -9.05 -8.67 19.78
N ILE A 84 -8.57 -9.31 18.73
CA ILE A 84 -9.39 -10.13 17.84
C ILE A 84 -8.77 -11.51 17.65
N ASP A 85 -9.58 -12.49 17.26
CA ASP A 85 -9.07 -13.84 17.01
C ASP A 85 -8.11 -13.87 15.80
N LYS A 86 -7.34 -14.96 15.68
CA LYS A 86 -6.31 -15.10 14.63
C LYS A 86 -6.87 -14.95 13.21
N LYS A 87 -8.06 -15.51 12.93
CA LYS A 87 -8.64 -15.44 11.59
C LYS A 87 -9.12 -14.02 11.29
N ALA A 88 -9.74 -13.36 12.26
CA ALA A 88 -10.12 -11.96 12.15
C ALA A 88 -8.89 -11.06 11.93
N MET A 89 -7.78 -11.35 12.63
CA MET A 89 -6.50 -10.65 12.45
C MET A 89 -5.97 -10.77 11.02
N GLU A 90 -5.94 -11.98 10.47
CA GLU A 90 -5.48 -12.20 9.08
C GLU A 90 -6.35 -11.46 8.07
N LEU A 91 -7.68 -11.45 8.25
CA LEU A 91 -8.60 -10.71 7.38
C LEU A 91 -8.39 -9.20 7.49
N GLU A 92 -8.17 -8.69 8.69
CA GLU A 92 -7.94 -7.27 8.92
C GLU A 92 -6.61 -6.80 8.33
N ILE A 93 -5.55 -7.62 8.45
CA ILE A 93 -4.26 -7.38 7.78
C ILE A 93 -4.45 -7.30 6.26
N LYS A 94 -5.19 -8.25 5.66
CA LYS A 94 -5.49 -8.21 4.21
C LYS A 94 -6.19 -6.92 3.82
N ARG A 95 -7.29 -6.59 4.52
CA ARG A 95 -8.10 -5.40 4.26
C ARG A 95 -7.27 -4.13 4.34
N ILE A 96 -6.54 -3.93 5.44
CA ILE A 96 -5.73 -2.73 5.67
C ILE A 96 -4.61 -2.60 4.65
N THR A 97 -3.91 -3.70 4.35
CA THR A 97 -2.82 -3.70 3.36
C THR A 97 -3.35 -3.34 1.98
N GLN A 98 -4.47 -3.94 1.56
CA GLN A 98 -5.13 -3.64 0.30
C GLN A 98 -5.60 -2.18 0.24
N GLU A 99 -6.28 -1.69 1.27
CA GLU A 99 -6.78 -0.32 1.33
C GLU A 99 -5.65 0.72 1.31
N ALA A 100 -4.52 0.45 1.96
CA ALA A 100 -3.37 1.34 1.92
C ALA A 100 -2.73 1.38 0.53
N LEU A 101 -2.45 0.22 -0.06
CA LEU A 101 -1.62 0.12 -1.25
C LEU A 101 -2.38 0.30 -2.58
N LEU A 102 -3.68 -0.02 -2.63
CA LEU A 102 -4.53 0.21 -3.81
C LEU A 102 -4.81 1.70 -4.06
N THR A 103 -4.44 2.59 -3.14
CA THR A 103 -4.52 4.04 -3.36
C THR A 103 -3.48 4.55 -4.35
N HIS A 104 -2.38 3.81 -4.54
CA HIS A 104 -1.34 4.21 -5.48
C HIS A 104 -1.76 3.86 -6.92
N PRO A 105 -1.72 4.81 -7.88
CA PRO A 105 -2.21 4.57 -9.24
C PRO A 105 -1.48 3.48 -10.03
N MET A 106 -0.29 3.07 -9.57
CA MET A 106 0.49 1.98 -10.20
C MET A 106 0.06 0.59 -9.71
N THR A 107 -0.61 0.49 -8.54
CA THR A 107 -1.03 -0.79 -7.97
C THR A 107 -2.23 -1.33 -8.74
N SER A 108 -2.09 -2.50 -9.33
CA SER A 108 -3.19 -3.25 -9.94
C SER A 108 -3.88 -4.17 -8.95
N SER A 109 -3.09 -4.87 -8.14
CA SER A 109 -3.62 -5.78 -7.12
C SER A 109 -2.62 -5.99 -5.97
N VAL A 110 -3.17 -6.44 -4.84
CA VAL A 110 -2.41 -6.87 -3.66
C VAL A 110 -3.04 -8.15 -3.15
N ASP A 111 -2.30 -9.24 -3.27
CA ASP A 111 -2.81 -10.61 -3.19
C ASP A 111 -1.73 -11.57 -2.65
N ASP A 112 -1.98 -12.88 -2.74
CA ASP A 112 -1.07 -13.96 -2.35
C ASP A 112 -0.51 -13.82 -0.93
N PHE A 113 -1.41 -13.53 0.02
CA PHE A 113 -1.05 -13.40 1.41
C PHE A 113 -0.74 -14.76 2.03
N ASP A 114 0.45 -14.86 2.62
CA ASP A 114 0.88 -15.99 3.44
C ASP A 114 1.10 -15.53 4.89
N PHE A 115 0.58 -16.28 5.86
CA PHE A 115 0.64 -15.94 7.28
C PHE A 115 1.36 -17.01 8.07
N ARG A 116 2.27 -16.57 8.93
CA ARG A 116 3.00 -17.41 9.86
C ARG A 116 2.84 -16.88 11.27
N TRP A 117 2.30 -17.72 12.14
CA TRP A 117 2.13 -17.40 13.56
C TRP A 117 3.25 -17.99 14.40
N GLU A 118 3.94 -17.14 15.17
CA GLU A 118 5.02 -17.56 16.08
C GLU A 118 4.85 -16.83 17.42
N ASN A 119 4.78 -17.58 18.53
CA ASN A 119 4.69 -17.02 19.89
C ASN A 119 3.56 -15.99 20.11
N GLY A 120 2.45 -16.11 19.38
CA GLY A 120 1.32 -15.16 19.47
C GLY A 120 1.44 -13.94 18.56
N GLU A 121 2.55 -13.79 17.84
CA GLU A 121 2.75 -12.76 16.81
C GLU A 121 2.43 -13.33 15.42
N VAL A 122 1.97 -12.47 14.51
CA VAL A 122 1.77 -12.83 13.10
C VAL A 122 2.78 -12.12 12.19
N TYR A 123 3.45 -12.92 11.38
CA TYR A 123 4.32 -12.52 10.28
C TYR A 123 3.57 -12.81 8.98
N TYR A 124 3.67 -11.93 8.01
CA TYR A 124 3.00 -12.14 6.74
C TYR A 124 3.82 -11.64 5.56
N THR A 125 3.61 -12.28 4.42
CA THR A 125 4.07 -11.82 3.10
C THR A 125 2.87 -11.62 2.19
N TYR A 126 3.04 -10.79 1.17
CA TYR A 126 2.02 -10.54 0.14
C TYR A 126 2.69 -10.11 -1.15
N VAL A 127 1.99 -10.25 -2.27
CA VAL A 127 2.44 -9.82 -3.58
C VAL A 127 1.77 -8.50 -3.94
N VAL A 128 2.56 -7.53 -4.40
CA VAL A 128 2.05 -6.35 -5.10
C VAL A 128 2.26 -6.53 -6.60
N THR A 129 1.19 -6.37 -7.38
CA THR A 129 1.23 -6.42 -8.84
C THR A 129 0.92 -5.04 -9.41
N THR A 130 1.74 -4.56 -10.34
CA THR A 130 1.55 -3.25 -10.97
C THR A 130 0.64 -3.35 -12.20
N ILE A 131 0.10 -2.23 -12.66
CA ILE A 131 -0.66 -2.16 -13.94
C ILE A 131 0.18 -2.58 -15.16
N LYS A 132 1.53 -2.58 -15.04
CA LYS A 132 2.46 -3.06 -16.06
C LYS A 132 2.79 -4.56 -15.92
N LYS A 133 2.12 -5.27 -15.00
CA LYS A 133 2.35 -6.68 -14.65
C LYS A 133 3.73 -6.96 -14.03
N GLU A 134 4.37 -5.94 -13.47
CA GLU A 134 5.56 -6.14 -12.63
C GLU A 134 5.11 -6.56 -11.24
N GLN A 135 5.84 -7.48 -10.60
CA GLN A 135 5.46 -8.07 -9.31
C GLN A 135 6.60 -8.03 -8.31
N LYS A 136 6.26 -7.87 -7.02
CA LYS A 136 7.20 -7.98 -5.92
C LYS A 136 6.53 -8.61 -4.71
N ILE A 137 7.20 -9.59 -4.11
CA ILE A 137 6.85 -10.10 -2.78
C ILE A 137 7.37 -9.11 -1.74
N LEU A 138 6.50 -8.66 -0.86
CA LEU A 138 6.80 -7.82 0.28
C LEU A 138 6.55 -8.58 1.58
N THR A 139 7.39 -8.32 2.58
CA THR A 139 7.33 -8.93 3.90
C THR A 139 7.00 -7.86 4.92
N SER A 140 6.17 -8.19 5.90
CA SER A 140 5.96 -7.32 7.06
C SER A 140 7.25 -7.22 7.88
N ASN A 141 7.80 -6.02 7.98
CA ASN A 141 8.95 -5.74 8.85
C ASN A 141 8.53 -5.39 10.28
N GLU A 142 7.24 -5.13 10.52
CA GLU A 142 6.71 -4.80 11.85
C GLU A 142 5.95 -5.97 12.46
N LYS A 143 6.11 -6.09 13.78
CA LYS A 143 5.37 -7.03 14.62
C LYS A 143 3.90 -6.64 14.64
N VAL A 144 3.04 -7.53 14.19
CA VAL A 144 1.59 -7.37 14.33
C VAL A 144 1.14 -8.35 15.42
N GLY A 145 0.92 -7.80 16.62
CA GLY A 145 0.65 -8.53 17.87
C GLY A 145 0.86 -7.63 19.08
#